data_AF-A0A661PB29-F1
#
_entry.id   AF-A0A661PB29-F1
#
_cell.length_a   1.000
_cell.length_b   1.000
_cell.length_c   1.000
_cell.angle_alpha   90.00
_cell.angle_beta   90.00
_cell.angle_gamma   90.00
#
_symmetry.space_group_name_H-M   'P 1'
#
loop_
_entity.id
_entity.type
_entity.pdbx_description
1 polymer ?
#
loop_
_entity_poly.entity_id
_entity_poly.type
_entity_poly.pdbx_seq_one_letter_code
_entity_poly.pdbx_strand_id
1 'polypeptide(L)'
;MLAGCSDQADGSPGSSGTGGSAAGGSAAGGSGAGGSGAAGGASSGGGGAAQGWPPGNEYSWDGSWSPADGDFPLAGLLDDEYFDGHSDGQGNPTPVLPPGEWDWDDGNDDLANWHNFEANIGSFASLADGQQHHYGWRLVGVASDVDFSGAAAYFEGSSGTDRIDLGPAGELHSYGAGQLADGPDELVFDRSWSLDFRTGSSLVGSARDNDLVIAGCGSHPDGSFDIETTTIHTGPGNDWVFVRDLSRAGIDLGNGDGGLTSVIDPNDGDDLVVLRGNAHDFRVMGGGGDDVAVWYVDDHVQTQQWLGPNFFGGGGWGNAVWGDDGADRLVLVVPSTTTIVTQPPTPTGAVLVMGTDGQLVDDPPTAGDPYAHYCVECEASTTGRKTMIIEYRSADDSVFTGYFFVTAFEQLQLGVGAGARVYDIDDVAGSVAENDQATAFEPPVPPASYCD
;
A
#
# COMPACT_ATOMS: atom_id res chain seq x y z
N MET A 1 34.33 46.60 -17.83
CA MET A 1 35.04 45.69 -18.75
C MET A 1 34.24 44.39 -18.71
N LEU A 2 33.30 44.19 -19.63
CA LEU A 2 33.43 43.43 -20.90
C LEU A 2 33.75 41.96 -20.59
N ALA A 3 33.00 40.93 -20.99
CA ALA A 3 31.93 40.71 -21.98
C ALA A 3 31.10 39.47 -21.50
N GLY A 4 29.86 39.15 -21.90
CA GLY A 4 29.14 39.44 -23.14
C GLY A 4 29.15 38.21 -24.06
N CYS A 5 28.14 37.34 -23.95
CA CYS A 5 27.70 36.43 -25.02
C CYS A 5 26.17 36.30 -24.96
N SER A 6 25.53 36.92 -25.94
CA SER A 6 24.15 36.78 -26.39
C SER A 6 23.98 35.47 -27.16
N ASP A 7 22.77 34.92 -27.19
CA ASP A 7 22.23 34.29 -28.39
C ASP A 7 20.69 34.46 -28.46
N GLN A 8 20.27 35.11 -29.53
CA GLN A 8 18.96 34.96 -30.16
C GLN A 8 19.08 33.81 -31.16
N ALA A 9 18.05 32.97 -31.30
CA ALA A 9 17.37 32.78 -32.59
C ALA A 9 16.18 31.82 -32.46
N ASP A 10 15.07 32.29 -33.01
CA ASP A 10 13.85 31.57 -33.33
C ASP A 10 14.11 30.37 -34.25
N GLY A 11 13.28 29.33 -34.10
CA GLY A 11 13.21 28.22 -35.04
C GLY A 11 12.06 27.27 -34.74
N SER A 12 10.85 27.60 -35.20
CA SER A 12 9.79 26.59 -35.43
C SER A 12 10.25 25.58 -36.49
N PRO A 13 9.81 24.32 -36.36
CA PRO A 13 8.70 23.80 -37.17
C PRO A 13 7.73 23.01 -36.28
N GLY A 14 6.51 22.65 -36.63
CA GLY A 14 5.77 22.57 -37.88
C GLY A 14 4.59 21.65 -37.57
N SER A 15 3.39 22.07 -37.95
CA SER A 15 2.11 21.42 -37.63
C SER A 15 1.87 20.12 -38.42
N SER A 16 1.40 19.08 -37.73
CA SER A 16 0.49 18.03 -38.22
C SER A 16 -0.13 17.42 -36.96
N GLY A 17 -1.42 17.44 -36.68
CA GLY A 17 -2.58 17.33 -37.55
C GLY A 17 -3.28 16.02 -37.20
N THR A 18 -4.07 16.00 -36.12
CA THR A 18 -5.03 14.93 -35.85
C THR A 18 -6.39 15.56 -35.60
N GLY A 19 -7.29 15.30 -36.56
CA GLY A 19 -8.69 15.69 -36.48
C GLY A 19 -9.42 14.79 -35.49
N GLY A 20 -10.37 15.40 -34.78
CA GLY A 20 -11.30 14.67 -33.94
C GLY A 20 -12.34 13.89 -34.74
N SER A 21 -13.04 13.02 -34.04
CA SER A 21 -14.47 12.82 -34.21
C SER A 21 -15.04 12.33 -32.89
N ALA A 22 -15.92 13.16 -32.32
CA ALA A 22 -16.81 12.84 -31.23
C ALA A 22 -18.11 12.23 -31.78
N ALA A 23 -18.65 11.27 -31.04
CA ALA A 23 -20.09 11.03 -30.86
C ALA A 23 -20.19 10.17 -29.57
N GLY A 24 -20.90 10.52 -28.50
CA GLY A 24 -22.09 11.36 -28.39
C GLY A 24 -23.27 10.45 -28.00
N GLY A 25 -23.60 10.41 -26.70
CA GLY A 25 -24.72 9.61 -26.19
C GLY A 25 -25.04 9.92 -24.73
N SER A 26 -25.67 11.06 -24.48
CA SER A 26 -26.23 11.43 -23.16
C SER A 26 -27.57 10.74 -22.90
N ALA A 27 -27.81 10.32 -21.66
CA ALA A 27 -29.14 10.36 -21.06
C ALA A 27 -29.02 10.60 -19.55
N ALA A 28 -29.54 11.75 -19.12
CA ALA A 28 -29.61 12.22 -17.76
C ALA A 28 -30.88 11.76 -17.05
N GLY A 29 -30.83 11.77 -15.71
CA GLY A 29 -31.95 12.27 -14.91
C GLY A 29 -32.28 11.44 -13.66
N GLY A 30 -32.13 12.04 -12.48
CA GLY A 30 -32.76 11.50 -11.26
C GLY A 30 -32.28 12.05 -9.93
N SER A 31 -32.52 13.34 -9.69
CA SER A 31 -32.34 14.07 -8.41
C SER A 31 -32.99 13.44 -7.17
N GLY A 32 -32.39 13.66 -5.99
CA GLY A 32 -33.11 13.57 -4.71
C GLY A 32 -32.26 13.93 -3.49
N ALA A 33 -32.44 15.13 -2.96
CA ALA A 33 -31.72 15.71 -1.83
C ALA A 33 -32.38 15.43 -0.46
N GLY A 34 -31.58 15.58 0.60
CA GLY A 34 -32.00 15.77 2.01
C GLY A 34 -31.41 14.68 2.91
N GLY A 35 -30.66 14.95 3.97
CA GLY A 35 -30.54 16.14 4.80
C GLY A 35 -30.78 15.74 6.27
N SER A 36 -29.83 16.11 7.14
CA SER A 36 -29.86 16.17 8.61
C SER A 36 -29.72 14.87 9.42
N GLY A 37 -28.76 14.89 10.35
CA GLY A 37 -28.71 13.97 11.48
C GLY A 37 -27.38 13.89 12.22
N ALA A 38 -26.98 14.97 12.90
CA ALA A 38 -25.94 14.88 13.93
C ALA A 38 -26.44 14.04 15.13
N ALA A 39 -25.71 12.97 15.44
CA ALA A 39 -25.67 12.25 16.71
C ALA A 39 -24.34 11.48 16.70
N GLY A 40 -23.36 11.71 17.57
CA GLY A 40 -23.54 11.76 19.02
C GLY A 40 -23.88 10.35 19.53
N GLY A 41 -23.07 9.36 19.18
CA GLY A 41 -23.28 7.95 19.49
C GLY A 41 -21.98 7.30 19.91
N ALA A 42 -21.99 6.76 21.13
CA ALA A 42 -20.90 6.10 21.83
C ALA A 42 -20.09 5.11 20.97
N SER A 43 -18.78 5.17 21.18
CA SER A 43 -17.79 4.15 20.84
C SER A 43 -18.24 2.76 21.27
N SER A 44 -18.47 1.90 20.28
CA SER A 44 -18.18 0.47 20.38
C SER A 44 -16.77 0.32 19.80
N GLY A 45 -15.69 0.23 20.58
CA GLY A 45 -15.46 -0.92 21.45
C GLY A 45 -15.20 -2.16 20.58
N GLY A 46 -14.06 -2.17 19.87
CA GLY A 46 -13.80 -3.19 18.86
C GLY A 46 -12.37 -3.32 18.33
N GLY A 47 -11.59 -2.25 18.19
CA GLY A 47 -10.20 -2.34 17.66
C GLY A 47 -9.29 -3.22 18.53
N GLY A 48 -9.22 -4.49 18.21
CA GLY A 48 -8.51 -5.47 19.03
C GLY A 48 -8.65 -6.90 18.53
N ALA A 49 -8.01 -7.22 17.41
CA ALA A 49 -7.24 -8.46 17.32
C ALA A 49 -6.22 -8.45 16.17
N ALA A 50 -4.93 -8.50 16.53
CA ALA A 50 -4.14 -9.66 16.14
C ALA A 50 -3.43 -10.20 17.38
N GLN A 51 -3.61 -11.49 17.65
CA GLN A 51 -2.80 -12.27 18.60
C GLN A 51 -2.19 -13.45 17.85
N GLY A 52 -1.52 -13.15 16.74
CA GLY A 52 -0.78 -14.12 15.92
C GLY A 52 -1.05 -13.98 14.43
N TRP A 53 -0.22 -14.67 13.64
CA TRP A 53 -0.42 -14.86 12.21
C TRP A 53 -1.71 -15.68 11.97
N PRO A 54 -2.56 -15.30 11.00
CA PRO A 54 -3.82 -15.98 10.76
C PRO A 54 -3.57 -17.39 10.23
N PRO A 55 -4.49 -18.34 10.50
CA PRO A 55 -4.42 -19.66 9.90
C PRO A 55 -4.83 -19.59 8.42
N GLY A 56 -3.86 -19.56 7.52
CA GLY A 56 -4.08 -19.70 6.08
C GLY A 56 -4.70 -21.03 5.65
N ASN A 57 -5.13 -21.10 4.39
CA ASN A 57 -5.57 -22.34 3.75
C ASN A 57 -4.86 -22.54 2.38
N GLU A 58 -5.35 -23.46 1.55
CA GLU A 58 -4.75 -23.74 0.25
C GLU A 58 -4.89 -22.59 -0.76
N TYR A 59 -5.98 -21.83 -0.65
CA TYR A 59 -6.46 -20.81 -1.58
C TYR A 59 -6.27 -19.36 -1.09
N SER A 60 -5.95 -19.12 0.18
CA SER A 60 -5.61 -17.77 0.67
C SER A 60 -4.67 -17.82 1.90
N TRP A 61 -3.83 -16.80 2.06
CA TRP A 61 -2.81 -16.74 3.11
C TRP A 61 -3.40 -16.57 4.51
N ASP A 62 -4.59 -16.00 4.61
CA ASP A 62 -5.33 -15.69 5.83
C ASP A 62 -6.47 -16.69 6.13
N GLY A 63 -6.81 -17.53 5.16
CA GLY A 63 -7.87 -18.52 5.24
C GLY A 63 -9.29 -18.00 4.91
N SER A 64 -9.44 -16.74 4.46
CA SER A 64 -10.73 -16.09 4.17
C SER A 64 -11.48 -16.69 2.98
N TRP A 65 -10.77 -17.28 2.01
CA TRP A 65 -11.38 -17.79 0.79
C TRP A 65 -11.22 -19.30 0.61
N SER A 66 -12.28 -19.96 0.13
CA SER A 66 -12.27 -21.38 -0.22
C SER A 66 -13.34 -21.63 -1.30
N PRO A 67 -12.95 -21.82 -2.57
CA PRO A 67 -13.91 -22.09 -3.64
C PRO A 67 -14.62 -23.43 -3.45
N ALA A 68 -15.87 -23.51 -3.90
CA ALA A 68 -16.60 -24.76 -3.95
C ALA A 68 -16.19 -25.58 -5.18
N ASP A 69 -16.37 -26.91 -5.14
CA ASP A 69 -16.09 -27.80 -6.28
C ASP A 69 -16.75 -27.33 -7.61
N GLY A 70 -17.90 -26.66 -7.51
CA GLY A 70 -18.65 -26.15 -8.65
C GLY A 70 -18.09 -24.86 -9.28
N ASP A 71 -17.12 -24.22 -8.63
CA ASP A 71 -16.49 -22.99 -9.11
C ASP A 71 -15.35 -23.27 -10.10
N PHE A 72 -14.91 -24.53 -10.24
CA PHE A 72 -13.81 -24.91 -11.12
C PHE A 72 -14.26 -25.29 -12.55
N PRO A 73 -13.50 -24.89 -13.60
CA PRO A 73 -12.34 -24.00 -13.55
C PRO A 73 -12.74 -22.56 -13.19
N LEU A 74 -11.91 -21.89 -12.40
CA LEU A 74 -12.15 -20.52 -11.98
C LEU A 74 -12.16 -19.58 -13.20
N ALA A 75 -13.17 -18.73 -13.30
CA ALA A 75 -13.30 -17.77 -14.37
C ALA A 75 -12.36 -16.57 -14.12
N GLY A 76 -11.53 -16.22 -15.11
CA GLY A 76 -10.48 -15.20 -14.96
C GLY A 76 -9.15 -15.74 -14.44
N LEU A 77 -8.99 -17.05 -14.38
CA LEU A 77 -7.72 -17.68 -13.96
C LEU A 77 -6.71 -17.81 -15.10
N LEU A 78 -7.17 -17.90 -16.35
CA LEU A 78 -6.31 -18.09 -17.51
C LEU A 78 -6.36 -16.84 -18.38
N ASP A 79 -5.27 -16.58 -19.09
CA ASP A 79 -5.19 -15.50 -20.06
C ASP A 79 -6.29 -15.57 -21.13
N ASP A 80 -6.91 -14.42 -21.41
CA ASP A 80 -8.05 -14.30 -22.33
C ASP A 80 -7.63 -14.14 -23.81
N GLU A 81 -6.35 -13.90 -24.12
CA GLU A 81 -5.89 -13.81 -25.52
C GLU A 81 -5.42 -15.18 -26.04
N TYR A 82 -4.69 -15.93 -25.21
CA TYR A 82 -4.04 -17.20 -25.58
C TYR A 82 -4.73 -18.46 -25.01
N PHE A 83 -5.67 -18.27 -24.08
CA PHE A 83 -6.77 -19.13 -23.64
C PHE A 83 -6.64 -20.64 -23.37
N ASP A 84 -5.54 -21.38 -23.60
CA ASP A 84 -5.34 -22.80 -23.13
C ASP A 84 -4.22 -23.61 -23.84
N GLY A 85 -3.24 -22.97 -24.49
CA GLY A 85 -2.21 -23.72 -25.24
C GLY A 85 -2.62 -24.02 -26.69
N HIS A 86 -3.21 -23.02 -27.34
CA HIS A 86 -3.44 -22.94 -28.78
C HIS A 86 -2.14 -22.90 -29.59
N SER A 87 -2.22 -22.79 -30.91
CA SER A 87 -1.02 -22.70 -31.74
C SER A 87 -0.65 -21.25 -32.07
N ASP A 88 0.63 -20.89 -31.93
CA ASP A 88 1.21 -19.61 -32.36
C ASP A 88 1.00 -19.37 -33.87
N GLY A 89 1.40 -18.19 -34.36
CA GLY A 89 1.35 -17.83 -35.79
C GLY A 89 2.08 -18.81 -36.73
N GLN A 90 2.90 -19.72 -36.19
CA GLN A 90 3.68 -20.74 -36.89
C GLN A 90 3.14 -22.18 -36.69
N GLY A 91 2.09 -22.36 -35.88
CA GLY A 91 1.45 -23.65 -35.63
C GLY A 91 1.99 -24.45 -34.43
N ASN A 92 2.82 -23.87 -33.55
CA ASN A 92 3.34 -24.54 -32.35
C ASN A 92 2.47 -24.25 -31.13
N PRO A 93 2.26 -25.22 -30.22
CA PRO A 93 1.49 -24.99 -29.01
C PRO A 93 2.12 -23.89 -28.13
N THR A 94 1.30 -22.93 -27.69
CA THR A 94 1.63 -21.87 -26.74
C THR A 94 1.63 -22.43 -25.31
N PRO A 95 2.34 -21.79 -24.37
CA PRO A 95 2.20 -22.07 -22.94
C PRO A 95 0.79 -21.73 -22.43
N VAL A 96 0.41 -22.33 -21.30
CA VAL A 96 -0.75 -21.87 -20.51
C VAL A 96 -0.24 -20.79 -19.56
N LEU A 97 -0.87 -19.62 -19.59
CA LEU A 97 -0.40 -18.40 -18.91
C LEU A 97 -1.50 -17.79 -18.02
N PRO A 98 -1.13 -17.09 -16.93
CA PRO A 98 -2.05 -16.20 -16.22
C PRO A 98 -2.46 -15.02 -17.11
N PRO A 99 -3.48 -14.23 -16.74
CA PRO A 99 -3.77 -12.98 -17.45
C PRO A 99 -2.55 -12.04 -17.55
N GLY A 100 -2.33 -11.46 -18.72
CA GLY A 100 -1.29 -10.47 -18.96
C GLY A 100 -1.03 -10.16 -20.43
N GLU A 101 -0.27 -9.11 -20.71
CA GLU A 101 0.20 -8.74 -22.05
C GLU A 101 1.42 -9.60 -22.46
N TRP A 102 1.15 -10.87 -22.77
CA TRP A 102 2.19 -11.87 -23.08
C TRP A 102 2.80 -11.76 -24.46
N ASP A 103 2.33 -10.81 -25.26
CA ASP A 103 2.90 -10.50 -26.56
C ASP A 103 3.06 -9.00 -26.79
N TRP A 104 3.90 -8.69 -27.77
CA TRP A 104 3.99 -7.35 -28.30
C TRP A 104 2.78 -7.08 -29.21
N ASP A 105 2.19 -5.88 -29.15
CA ASP A 105 1.11 -5.45 -30.07
C ASP A 105 1.65 -5.31 -31.51
N ASP A 106 1.89 -6.46 -32.14
CA ASP A 106 2.10 -6.66 -33.55
C ASP A 106 1.29 -7.86 -34.06
N GLY A 107 1.12 -7.96 -35.38
CA GLY A 107 0.20 -8.95 -35.95
C GLY A 107 0.75 -10.38 -36.06
N ASN A 108 1.84 -10.73 -35.37
CA ASN A 108 2.50 -12.03 -35.53
C ASN A 108 2.18 -13.05 -34.42
N ASP A 109 1.50 -12.64 -33.34
CA ASP A 109 1.10 -13.47 -32.20
C ASP A 109 2.24 -14.44 -31.77
N ASP A 110 3.46 -13.90 -31.58
CA ASP A 110 4.70 -14.66 -31.40
C ASP A 110 5.19 -14.73 -29.95
N LEU A 111 4.40 -14.23 -29.00
CA LEU A 111 4.65 -14.28 -27.56
C LEU A 111 6.00 -13.67 -27.17
N ALA A 112 6.37 -12.56 -27.81
CA ALA A 112 7.66 -11.90 -27.60
C ALA A 112 7.88 -11.51 -26.12
N ASN A 113 6.83 -11.03 -25.45
CA ASN A 113 6.87 -10.63 -24.05
C ASN A 113 7.04 -11.85 -23.13
N TRP A 114 6.27 -12.93 -23.36
CA TRP A 114 6.45 -14.18 -22.63
C TRP A 114 7.86 -14.78 -22.82
N HIS A 115 8.38 -14.82 -24.04
CA HIS A 115 9.73 -15.33 -24.30
C HIS A 115 10.80 -14.52 -23.54
N ASN A 116 10.62 -13.20 -23.46
CA ASN A 116 11.51 -12.36 -22.67
C ASN A 116 11.36 -12.63 -21.16
N PHE A 117 10.12 -12.78 -20.68
CA PHE A 117 9.83 -13.13 -19.29
C PHE A 117 10.45 -14.47 -18.90
N GLU A 118 10.23 -15.52 -19.70
CA GLU A 118 10.77 -16.87 -19.51
C GLU A 118 12.30 -16.88 -19.45
N ALA A 119 12.95 -16.10 -20.33
CA ALA A 119 14.40 -16.09 -20.42
C ALA A 119 15.08 -15.30 -19.28
N ASN A 120 14.43 -14.25 -18.76
CA ASN A 120 15.09 -13.29 -17.86
C ASN A 120 14.55 -13.27 -16.44
N ILE A 121 13.26 -13.56 -16.24
CA ILE A 121 12.58 -13.46 -14.94
C ILE A 121 12.23 -14.85 -14.44
N GLY A 122 11.43 -15.60 -15.19
CA GLY A 122 10.93 -16.91 -14.76
C GLY A 122 9.74 -17.39 -15.55
N SER A 123 8.99 -18.33 -14.99
CA SER A 123 7.74 -18.84 -15.54
C SER A 123 6.67 -18.84 -14.48
N PHE A 124 5.39 -18.91 -14.87
CA PHE A 124 4.31 -19.14 -13.93
C PHE A 124 3.92 -20.61 -13.89
N ALA A 125 3.88 -21.18 -12.69
CA ALA A 125 3.43 -22.52 -12.44
C ALA A 125 2.01 -22.50 -11.85
N SER A 126 1.17 -23.40 -12.34
CA SER A 126 -0.16 -23.65 -11.80
C SER A 126 -0.09 -24.14 -10.35
N LEU A 127 -0.86 -23.50 -9.48
CA LEU A 127 -1.19 -24.00 -8.15
C LEU A 127 -2.40 -24.92 -8.26
N ALA A 128 -2.25 -26.17 -7.81
CA ALA A 128 -3.28 -27.18 -7.94
C ALA A 128 -3.57 -27.84 -6.60
N ASP A 129 -4.86 -28.03 -6.30
CA ASP A 129 -5.28 -28.58 -5.04
C ASP A 129 -5.08 -30.11 -4.94
N GLY A 130 -5.42 -30.69 -3.78
CA GLY A 130 -5.37 -32.14 -3.57
C GLY A 130 -6.23 -32.97 -4.54
N GLN A 131 -7.20 -32.35 -5.22
CA GLN A 131 -8.04 -32.94 -6.27
C GLN A 131 -7.57 -32.60 -7.69
N GLN A 132 -6.48 -31.84 -7.82
CA GLN A 132 -5.91 -31.32 -9.07
C GLN A 132 -6.75 -30.21 -9.72
N HIS A 133 -7.54 -29.48 -8.94
CA HIS A 133 -8.15 -28.25 -9.44
C HIS A 133 -7.11 -27.13 -9.45
N HIS A 134 -6.93 -26.50 -10.61
CA HIS A 134 -6.11 -25.31 -10.76
C HIS A 134 -6.81 -24.12 -10.09
N TYR A 135 -6.13 -23.46 -9.15
CA TYR A 135 -6.73 -22.39 -8.35
C TYR A 135 -5.94 -21.08 -8.32
N GLY A 136 -4.76 -21.01 -8.94
CA GLY A 136 -3.91 -19.83 -8.85
C GLY A 136 -2.56 -20.02 -9.53
N TRP A 137 -1.74 -18.99 -9.52
CA TRP A 137 -0.41 -19.00 -10.11
C TRP A 137 0.70 -18.72 -9.10
N ARG A 138 1.89 -19.23 -9.42
CA ARG A 138 3.11 -18.99 -8.67
C ARG A 138 4.24 -18.65 -9.63
N LEU A 139 5.00 -17.61 -9.31
CA LEU A 139 6.27 -17.37 -9.98
C LEU A 139 7.28 -18.48 -9.67
N VAL A 140 7.95 -18.95 -10.72
CA VAL A 140 9.11 -19.82 -10.66
C VAL A 140 10.25 -19.10 -11.36
N GLY A 141 11.10 -18.45 -10.57
CA GLY A 141 12.24 -17.68 -11.05
C GLY A 141 13.27 -18.51 -11.84
N VAL A 142 13.96 -17.88 -12.78
CA VAL A 142 15.15 -18.46 -13.44
C VAL A 142 16.33 -18.63 -12.48
N ALA A 143 16.30 -17.91 -11.35
CA ALA A 143 17.24 -17.96 -10.24
C ALA A 143 16.49 -18.03 -8.91
N SER A 144 17.21 -18.34 -7.83
CA SER A 144 16.65 -18.29 -6.47
C SER A 144 16.34 -16.88 -6.00
N ASP A 145 17.13 -15.91 -6.46
CA ASP A 145 16.91 -14.48 -6.25
C ASP A 145 16.53 -13.89 -7.59
N VAL A 146 15.29 -13.44 -7.72
CA VAL A 146 14.72 -12.92 -8.97
C VAL A 146 14.87 -11.41 -8.99
N ASP A 147 15.41 -10.89 -10.09
CA ASP A 147 15.31 -9.48 -10.44
C ASP A 147 14.06 -9.32 -11.32
N PHE A 148 12.96 -8.90 -10.69
CA PHE A 148 11.71 -8.64 -11.39
C PHE A 148 11.73 -7.21 -11.93
N SER A 149 12.38 -7.07 -13.09
CA SER A 149 12.44 -5.84 -13.87
C SER A 149 11.56 -5.95 -15.11
N GLY A 150 10.41 -5.29 -15.15
CA GLY A 150 9.49 -5.37 -16.28
C GLY A 150 8.41 -4.30 -16.22
N ALA A 151 7.81 -3.98 -17.37
CA ALA A 151 6.55 -3.23 -17.36
C ALA A 151 5.47 -4.11 -16.70
N ALA A 152 4.57 -3.50 -15.94
CA ALA A 152 3.45 -4.18 -15.27
C ALA A 152 2.57 -5.00 -16.23
N ALA A 153 2.68 -4.73 -17.53
CA ALA A 153 2.09 -5.47 -18.63
C ALA A 153 2.32 -6.99 -18.61
N TYR A 154 3.40 -7.53 -18.03
CA TYR A 154 3.61 -8.98 -18.12
C TYR A 154 2.54 -9.80 -17.41
N PHE A 155 2.04 -9.34 -16.26
CA PHE A 155 1.14 -10.10 -15.43
C PHE A 155 0.12 -9.16 -14.81
N GLU A 156 -1.16 -9.44 -15.03
CA GLU A 156 -2.28 -8.59 -14.64
C GLU A 156 -3.04 -9.13 -13.43
N GLY A 157 -2.52 -10.12 -12.69
CA GLY A 157 -3.32 -10.78 -11.66
C GLY A 157 -4.39 -11.68 -12.25
N SER A 158 -4.93 -12.59 -11.44
CA SER A 158 -5.94 -13.56 -11.82
C SER A 158 -7.01 -13.66 -10.74
N SER A 159 -8.16 -14.22 -11.09
CA SER A 159 -9.28 -14.42 -10.14
C SER A 159 -9.01 -15.43 -8.99
N GLY A 160 -7.81 -16.01 -8.95
CA GLY A 160 -7.36 -17.03 -8.02
C GLY A 160 -6.08 -16.60 -7.32
N THR A 161 -5.47 -17.48 -6.53
CA THR A 161 -4.31 -17.11 -5.70
C THR A 161 -3.05 -16.88 -6.51
N ASP A 162 -2.48 -15.68 -6.46
CA ASP A 162 -1.28 -15.32 -7.18
C ASP A 162 -0.11 -15.01 -6.25
N ARG A 163 0.96 -15.79 -6.40
CA ARG A 163 2.14 -15.74 -5.54
C ARG A 163 3.37 -15.31 -6.31
N ILE A 164 3.90 -14.14 -5.94
CA ILE A 164 5.16 -13.63 -6.44
C ILE A 164 6.16 -13.59 -5.27
N ASP A 165 7.01 -14.61 -5.22
CA ASP A 165 8.14 -14.68 -4.31
C ASP A 165 9.44 -14.53 -5.11
N LEU A 166 10.17 -13.44 -4.85
CA LEU A 166 11.42 -13.13 -5.55
C LEU A 166 12.65 -13.72 -4.86
N GLY A 167 12.46 -14.40 -3.73
CA GLY A 167 13.51 -15.03 -2.94
C GLY A 167 14.26 -14.07 -2.00
N PRO A 168 15.23 -14.59 -1.21
CA PRO A 168 15.82 -13.89 -0.07
C PRO A 168 16.58 -12.60 -0.41
N ALA A 169 17.06 -12.46 -1.64
CA ALA A 169 17.68 -11.23 -2.15
C ALA A 169 16.99 -10.72 -3.42
N GLY A 170 15.73 -11.10 -3.64
CA GLY A 170 14.95 -10.69 -4.80
C GLY A 170 14.75 -9.17 -4.88
N GLU A 171 14.79 -8.65 -6.10
CA GLU A 171 14.65 -7.22 -6.37
C GLU A 171 13.39 -6.98 -7.21
N LEU A 172 12.63 -5.93 -6.87
CA LEU A 172 11.46 -5.49 -7.62
C LEU A 172 11.65 -4.03 -8.01
N HIS A 173 11.77 -3.73 -9.30
CA HIS A 173 12.01 -2.37 -9.75
C HIS A 173 11.46 -2.04 -11.14
N SER A 174 11.24 -0.75 -11.39
CA SER A 174 10.81 -0.22 -12.70
C SER A 174 9.38 -0.61 -13.14
N TYR A 175 8.48 -0.86 -12.20
CA TYR A 175 7.04 -0.74 -12.47
C TYR A 175 6.70 0.74 -12.49
N GLY A 176 6.33 1.28 -13.65
CA GLY A 176 5.66 2.58 -13.72
C GLY A 176 4.15 2.35 -13.71
N ALA A 177 3.40 3.13 -12.90
CA ALA A 177 1.93 3.21 -12.83
C ALA A 177 1.18 1.97 -13.36
N GLY A 178 1.56 0.82 -12.83
CA GLY A 178 1.17 -0.48 -13.34
C GLY A 178 0.11 -1.09 -12.44
N GLN A 179 -1.03 -1.47 -13.03
CA GLN A 179 -2.10 -2.13 -12.31
C GLN A 179 -1.96 -3.64 -12.54
N LEU A 180 -1.78 -4.40 -11.47
CA LEU A 180 -1.73 -5.87 -11.52
C LEU A 180 -3.12 -6.49 -11.29
N ALA A 181 -4.16 -5.77 -11.72
CA ALA A 181 -5.60 -6.04 -11.62
C ALA A 181 -6.10 -6.74 -10.35
N ASP A 182 -6.06 -8.07 -10.26
CA ASP A 182 -6.62 -8.88 -9.15
C ASP A 182 -5.52 -9.58 -8.32
N GLY A 183 -4.24 -9.18 -8.45
CA GLY A 183 -3.16 -9.74 -7.64
C GLY A 183 -1.82 -9.05 -7.85
N PRO A 184 -0.70 -9.58 -7.34
CA PRO A 184 -0.60 -10.80 -6.56
C PRO A 184 -1.18 -10.67 -5.15
N ASP A 185 -1.92 -11.68 -4.69
CA ASP A 185 -2.38 -11.77 -3.30
C ASP A 185 -1.22 -11.98 -2.31
N GLU A 186 -0.09 -12.54 -2.77
CA GLU A 186 1.11 -12.70 -1.96
C GLU A 186 2.35 -12.21 -2.72
N LEU A 187 2.93 -11.09 -2.27
CA LEU A 187 4.13 -10.49 -2.85
C LEU A 187 5.27 -10.43 -1.82
N VAL A 188 6.39 -11.05 -2.15
CA VAL A 188 7.61 -11.06 -1.33
C VAL A 188 8.81 -10.60 -2.15
N PHE A 189 9.50 -9.57 -1.66
CA PHE A 189 10.74 -9.08 -2.22
C PHE A 189 11.63 -8.47 -1.14
N ASP A 190 12.95 -8.45 -1.37
CA ASP A 190 13.89 -7.90 -0.39
C ASP A 190 14.23 -6.43 -0.69
N ARG A 191 14.29 -6.05 -1.98
CA ARG A 191 14.82 -4.74 -2.40
C ARG A 191 14.00 -4.07 -3.50
N SER A 192 13.90 -2.74 -3.48
CA SER A 192 13.22 -1.94 -4.50
C SER A 192 13.76 -0.50 -4.54
N TRP A 193 13.99 0.05 -5.75
CA TRP A 193 14.65 1.38 -5.92
C TRP A 193 13.79 2.47 -6.55
N SER A 194 12.71 2.07 -7.22
CA SER A 194 11.73 2.95 -7.87
C SER A 194 10.59 2.06 -8.33
N LEU A 195 9.46 2.16 -7.65
CA LEU A 195 8.34 1.27 -7.88
C LEU A 195 7.03 1.95 -7.54
N ASP A 196 6.05 1.81 -8.41
CA ASP A 196 4.66 2.17 -8.15
C ASP A 196 3.81 1.04 -8.72
N PHE A 197 3.25 0.22 -7.84
CA PHE A 197 2.46 -0.94 -8.21
C PHE A 197 1.19 -1.03 -7.36
N ARG A 198 0.18 -1.66 -7.97
CA ARG A 198 -1.09 -1.96 -7.33
C ARG A 198 -1.33 -3.45 -7.41
N THR A 199 -1.57 -4.09 -6.28
CA THR A 199 -2.00 -5.51 -6.24
C THR A 199 -3.48 -5.65 -6.54
N GLY A 200 -4.30 -4.62 -6.33
CA GLY A 200 -5.61 -4.59 -6.97
C GLY A 200 -6.41 -3.28 -6.96
N SER A 201 -7.69 -3.36 -7.34
CA SER A 201 -8.64 -2.22 -7.33
C SER A 201 -10.11 -2.64 -7.47
N SER A 202 -11.08 -1.84 -7.00
CA SER A 202 -12.51 -2.03 -7.30
C SER A 202 -12.92 -2.10 -8.78
N LEU A 203 -12.07 -1.66 -9.71
CA LEU A 203 -12.38 -1.65 -11.15
C LEU A 203 -12.34 -3.05 -11.76
N VAL A 204 -11.54 -3.94 -11.18
CA VAL A 204 -11.32 -5.33 -11.62
C VAL A 204 -11.13 -6.15 -10.33
N GLY A 205 -12.10 -7.01 -10.00
CA GLY A 205 -11.91 -8.09 -9.01
C GLY A 205 -11.75 -7.79 -7.51
N SER A 206 -12.50 -6.87 -6.90
CA SER A 206 -12.41 -6.59 -5.44
C SER A 206 -12.93 -7.66 -4.46
N ALA A 207 -13.46 -8.79 -4.92
CA ALA A 207 -14.21 -9.68 -4.02
C ALA A 207 -13.32 -10.60 -3.16
N ARG A 208 -12.00 -10.64 -3.42
CA ARG A 208 -11.06 -11.65 -2.90
C ARG A 208 -9.63 -11.12 -2.72
N ASP A 209 -9.48 -9.81 -2.60
CA ASP A 209 -8.22 -9.10 -2.78
C ASP A 209 -7.50 -8.86 -1.43
N ASN A 210 -7.54 -9.84 -0.52
CA ASN A 210 -6.81 -9.73 0.73
C ASN A 210 -5.34 -9.95 0.44
N ASP A 211 -4.57 -8.86 0.37
CA ASP A 211 -3.18 -8.86 -0.04
C ASP A 211 -2.22 -9.08 1.13
N LEU A 212 -1.12 -9.79 0.85
CA LEU A 212 0.03 -9.90 1.72
C LEU A 212 1.28 -9.41 0.99
N VAL A 213 1.85 -8.31 1.47
CA VAL A 213 3.11 -7.77 0.97
C VAL A 213 4.19 -7.86 2.05
N ILE A 214 5.32 -8.49 1.73
CA ILE A 214 6.51 -8.54 2.58
C ILE A 214 7.69 -7.95 1.80
N ALA A 215 8.07 -6.74 2.19
CA ALA A 215 9.15 -5.96 1.58
C ALA A 215 10.33 -5.82 2.56
N GLY A 216 11.45 -6.47 2.26
CA GLY A 216 12.63 -6.48 3.12
C GLY A 216 12.63 -7.63 4.13
N CYS A 217 13.32 -8.71 3.79
CA CYS A 217 13.41 -9.93 4.58
C CYS A 217 14.68 -9.95 5.46
N GLY A 218 15.79 -9.39 4.94
CA GLY A 218 17.06 -9.28 5.65
C GLY A 218 17.03 -8.29 6.81
N SER A 219 17.88 -8.49 7.84
CA SER A 219 18.04 -7.52 8.92
C SER A 219 19.20 -6.57 8.61
N HIS A 220 18.93 -5.28 8.38
CA HIS A 220 19.98 -4.30 8.02
C HIS A 220 20.06 -3.13 9.02
N PRO A 221 20.64 -3.35 10.22
CA PRO A 221 20.80 -2.28 11.20
C PRO A 221 22.00 -1.36 10.90
N ASP A 222 22.40 -1.20 9.64
CA ASP A 222 23.53 -0.36 9.23
C ASP A 222 23.12 1.04 8.75
N GLY A 223 21.81 1.32 8.74
CA GLY A 223 21.24 2.58 8.29
C GLY A 223 21.12 2.68 6.76
N SER A 224 21.20 1.56 6.03
CA SER A 224 20.77 1.48 4.63
C SER A 224 19.24 1.56 4.51
N PHE A 225 18.79 1.74 3.29
CA PHE A 225 17.39 1.58 2.91
C PHE A 225 17.37 0.60 1.74
N ASP A 226 16.59 -0.47 1.87
CA ASP A 226 16.44 -1.49 0.84
C ASP A 226 15.16 -1.28 0.03
N ILE A 227 14.22 -0.51 0.57
CA ILE A 227 12.99 -0.12 -0.10
C ILE A 227 13.02 1.39 -0.26
N GLU A 228 13.29 1.86 -1.47
CA GLU A 228 13.46 3.28 -1.78
C GLU A 228 12.55 3.72 -2.92
N THR A 229 11.89 4.88 -2.76
CA THR A 229 11.07 5.46 -3.84
C THR A 229 9.99 4.49 -4.35
N THR A 230 9.40 3.76 -3.40
CA THR A 230 8.43 2.69 -3.65
C THR A 230 7.06 3.08 -3.09
N THR A 231 6.02 3.00 -3.91
CA THR A 231 4.64 3.05 -3.44
C THR A 231 4.01 1.67 -3.60
N ILE A 232 3.49 1.14 -2.50
CA ILE A 232 2.71 -0.10 -2.44
C ILE A 232 1.25 0.32 -2.36
N HIS A 233 0.43 -0.09 -3.32
CA HIS A 233 -1.03 0.04 -3.20
C HIS A 233 -1.62 -1.36 -3.13
N THR A 234 -2.26 -1.69 -2.02
CA THR A 234 -3.04 -2.91 -1.96
C THR A 234 -4.41 -2.71 -2.56
N GLY A 235 -5.08 -3.78 -2.96
CA GLY A 235 -6.48 -3.73 -3.37
C GLY A 235 -7.41 -3.39 -2.20
N PRO A 236 -8.74 -3.42 -2.38
CA PRO A 236 -9.67 -3.37 -1.25
C PRO A 236 -9.72 -4.73 -0.53
N GLY A 237 -9.56 -4.77 0.79
CA GLY A 237 -9.38 -6.07 1.41
C GLY A 237 -9.21 -6.07 2.92
N ASN A 238 -8.36 -6.97 3.40
CA ASN A 238 -7.87 -6.98 4.77
C ASN A 238 -6.37 -7.28 4.64
N ASP A 239 -5.63 -6.23 4.31
CA ASP A 239 -4.34 -6.31 3.68
C ASP A 239 -3.23 -6.13 4.68
N TRP A 240 -2.21 -6.96 4.54
CA TRP A 240 -1.10 -7.02 5.48
C TRP A 240 0.19 -6.67 4.78
N VAL A 241 0.78 -5.54 5.16
CA VAL A 241 2.02 -5.03 4.58
C VAL A 241 3.12 -4.98 5.64
N PHE A 242 4.18 -5.76 5.44
CA PHE A 242 5.36 -5.76 6.30
C PHE A 242 6.52 -5.15 5.53
N VAL A 243 7.07 -4.04 6.03
CA VAL A 243 8.17 -3.35 5.36
C VAL A 243 9.34 -3.15 6.31
N ARG A 244 10.55 -3.35 5.80
CA ARG A 244 11.79 -3.02 6.49
C ARG A 244 12.67 -2.09 5.65
N ASP A 245 13.39 -1.19 6.31
CA ASP A 245 14.45 -0.37 5.69
C ASP A 245 13.92 0.52 4.55
N LEU A 246 12.90 1.33 4.86
CA LEU A 246 12.08 2.12 3.94
C LEU A 246 12.50 3.58 3.82
N SER A 247 12.59 4.13 2.61
CA SER A 247 12.67 5.58 2.40
C SER A 247 11.94 6.13 1.17
N ARG A 248 11.39 7.35 1.31
CA ARG A 248 10.73 8.11 0.22
C ARG A 248 9.60 7.31 -0.41
N ALA A 249 8.76 6.73 0.43
CA ALA A 249 7.80 5.69 0.03
C ALA A 249 6.36 6.02 0.43
N GLY A 250 5.41 5.32 -0.17
CA GLY A 250 4.01 5.31 0.24
C GLY A 250 3.49 3.89 0.40
N ILE A 251 2.55 3.70 1.31
CA ILE A 251 1.81 2.46 1.50
C ILE A 251 0.34 2.87 1.58
N ASP A 252 -0.45 2.38 0.64
CA ASP A 252 -1.87 2.62 0.51
C ASP A 252 -2.57 1.30 0.73
N LEU A 253 -3.09 1.10 1.94
CA LEU A 253 -3.85 -0.09 2.30
C LEU A 253 -5.30 0.17 1.87
N GLY A 254 -5.89 -0.68 1.03
CA GLY A 254 -7.29 -0.51 0.64
C GLY A 254 -7.59 0.44 -0.52
N ASN A 255 -6.55 1.04 -1.11
CA ASN A 255 -6.50 1.94 -2.27
C ASN A 255 -7.88 2.39 -2.81
N GLY A 256 -8.24 3.64 -2.56
CA GLY A 256 -9.59 4.17 -2.77
C GLY A 256 -10.25 3.85 -4.12
N ASP A 257 -11.59 3.80 -4.20
CA ASP A 257 -12.35 3.35 -5.40
C ASP A 257 -11.71 3.74 -6.76
N GLY A 258 -11.25 2.71 -7.50
CA GLY A 258 -10.51 2.83 -8.76
C GLY A 258 -9.05 3.25 -8.63
N GLY A 259 -8.47 3.04 -7.46
CA GLY A 259 -7.11 3.35 -7.05
C GLY A 259 -6.88 4.79 -6.57
N LEU A 260 -7.93 5.59 -6.39
CA LEU A 260 -7.82 7.02 -6.13
C LEU A 260 -7.70 7.31 -4.64
N THR A 261 -6.61 7.96 -4.21
CA THR A 261 -6.41 8.40 -2.80
C THR A 261 -7.42 9.45 -2.31
N SER A 262 -8.28 9.93 -3.20
CA SER A 262 -9.31 10.94 -2.92
C SER A 262 -10.71 10.37 -2.68
N VAL A 263 -10.85 9.04 -2.74
CA VAL A 263 -12.08 8.28 -2.51
C VAL A 263 -11.77 7.15 -1.52
N ILE A 264 -12.74 6.69 -0.73
CA ILE A 264 -12.60 5.47 0.08
C ILE A 264 -13.28 4.34 -0.68
N ASP A 265 -12.64 3.17 -0.78
CA ASP A 265 -13.29 1.99 -1.34
C ASP A 265 -14.25 1.39 -0.30
N PRO A 266 -15.54 1.22 -0.63
CA PRO A 266 -16.50 0.65 0.31
C PRO A 266 -16.36 -0.86 0.54
N ASN A 267 -15.52 -1.55 -0.25
CA ASN A 267 -15.22 -2.98 -0.06
C ASN A 267 -13.98 -3.21 0.80
N ASP A 268 -13.32 -2.13 1.18
CA ASP A 268 -12.16 -2.17 2.03
C ASP A 268 -12.52 -2.58 3.47
N GLY A 269 -11.53 -3.14 4.16
CA GLY A 269 -11.68 -3.78 5.46
C GLY A 269 -10.53 -3.45 6.40
N ASP A 270 -10.29 -4.31 7.39
CA ASP A 270 -9.34 -3.99 8.46
C ASP A 270 -7.90 -4.29 8.02
N ASP A 271 -7.10 -3.24 7.83
CA ASP A 271 -5.74 -3.37 7.30
C ASP A 271 -4.64 -3.29 8.36
N LEU A 272 -3.45 -3.79 8.00
CA LEU A 272 -2.27 -3.78 8.85
C LEU A 272 -1.03 -3.41 8.05
N VAL A 273 -0.31 -2.39 8.52
CA VAL A 273 1.09 -2.18 8.14
C VAL A 273 2.03 -2.31 9.34
N VAL A 274 3.16 -2.99 9.14
CA VAL A 274 4.23 -3.09 10.14
C VAL A 274 5.55 -2.62 9.53
N LEU A 275 6.05 -1.50 10.05
CA LEU A 275 7.29 -0.85 9.63
C LEU A 275 8.41 -1.14 10.63
N ARG A 276 9.52 -1.71 10.14
CA ARG A 276 10.71 -2.04 10.94
C ARG A 276 12.00 -1.48 10.32
N GLY A 277 13.07 -1.55 11.12
CA GLY A 277 14.39 -1.13 10.66
C GLY A 277 14.49 0.37 10.44
N ASN A 278 15.28 0.77 9.46
CA ASN A 278 15.46 2.15 9.07
C ASN A 278 14.22 2.66 8.34
N ALA A 279 13.76 3.87 8.66
CA ALA A 279 12.51 4.41 8.10
C ALA A 279 12.58 5.93 8.00
N HIS A 280 12.39 6.49 6.81
CA HIS A 280 12.54 7.93 6.56
C HIS A 280 11.69 8.42 5.38
N ASP A 281 10.93 9.49 5.56
CA ASP A 281 10.14 10.16 4.51
C ASP A 281 9.15 9.17 3.87
N PHE A 282 8.16 8.70 4.63
CA PHE A 282 7.18 7.72 4.19
C PHE A 282 5.74 8.13 4.51
N ARG A 283 4.78 7.58 3.77
CA ARG A 283 3.34 7.78 3.98
C ARG A 283 2.65 6.43 4.16
N VAL A 284 1.66 6.39 5.03
CA VAL A 284 0.76 5.24 5.22
C VAL A 284 -0.67 5.73 5.18
N MET A 285 -1.49 5.15 4.32
CA MET A 285 -2.95 5.31 4.29
C MET A 285 -3.59 3.97 4.69
N GLY A 286 -4.58 4.02 5.57
CA GLY A 286 -5.29 2.84 6.07
C GLY A 286 -6.43 2.41 5.15
N GLY A 287 -7.16 3.36 4.57
CA GLY A 287 -8.31 3.03 3.72
C GLY A 287 -9.61 3.18 4.48
N GLY A 288 -10.49 2.20 4.41
CA GLY A 288 -11.72 2.15 5.19
C GLY A 288 -11.81 0.86 5.99
N GLY A 289 -11.92 0.95 7.31
CA GLY A 289 -11.85 -0.22 8.18
C GLY A 289 -11.29 0.16 9.55
N ASP A 290 -11.09 -0.82 10.44
CA ASP A 290 -10.35 -0.58 11.70
C ASP A 290 -8.84 -0.81 11.45
N ASP A 291 -8.14 0.18 10.88
CA ASP A 291 -6.77 0.01 10.38
C ASP A 291 -5.70 0.16 11.46
N VAL A 292 -4.60 -0.57 11.29
CA VAL A 292 -3.48 -0.55 12.24
C VAL A 292 -2.16 -0.26 11.56
N ALA A 293 -1.56 0.88 11.91
CA ALA A 293 -0.20 1.22 11.51
C ALA A 293 0.77 0.99 12.67
N VAL A 294 1.72 0.07 12.52
CA VAL A 294 2.74 -0.23 13.53
C VAL A 294 4.11 0.26 13.06
N TRP A 295 4.76 1.09 13.89
CA TRP A 295 6.10 1.58 13.59
C TRP A 295 7.08 1.29 14.73
N TYR A 296 8.11 0.50 14.42
CA TYR A 296 9.26 0.24 15.31
C TYR A 296 10.25 1.40 15.26
N VAL A 297 9.84 2.54 15.83
CA VAL A 297 10.58 3.81 15.75
C VAL A 297 12.03 3.70 16.24
N ASP A 298 12.26 2.95 17.31
CA ASP A 298 13.59 2.78 17.91
C ASP A 298 14.50 1.79 17.13
N ASP A 299 13.99 1.09 16.10
CA ASP A 299 14.84 0.29 15.19
C ASP A 299 15.66 1.20 14.25
N HIS A 300 15.26 2.48 14.12
CA HIS A 300 15.88 3.44 13.20
C HIS A 300 17.30 3.83 13.64
N VAL A 301 18.27 3.71 12.73
CA VAL A 301 19.64 4.23 12.93
C VAL A 301 19.73 5.65 12.40
N GLN A 302 19.59 6.63 13.29
CA GLN A 302 19.43 8.02 12.88
C GLN A 302 20.70 8.62 12.25
N THR A 303 20.67 8.74 10.92
CA THR A 303 21.71 9.42 10.12
C THR A 303 21.30 10.82 9.66
N GLN A 304 20.00 11.12 9.68
CA GLN A 304 19.42 12.41 9.31
C GLN A 304 18.68 13.04 10.49
N GLN A 305 18.52 14.36 10.48
CA GLN A 305 17.95 15.07 11.64
C GLN A 305 16.46 14.78 11.87
N TRP A 306 15.71 14.42 10.83
CA TRP A 306 14.25 14.30 10.85
C TRP A 306 13.84 13.06 10.07
N LEU A 307 12.76 12.40 10.50
CA LEU A 307 12.22 11.22 9.80
C LEU A 307 11.04 11.58 8.91
N GLY A 308 10.26 12.61 9.27
CA GLY A 308 9.22 13.20 8.43
C GLY A 308 8.16 12.27 7.82
N PRO A 309 7.65 11.22 8.50
CA PRO A 309 6.55 10.43 7.95
C PRO A 309 5.20 11.15 8.03
N ASN A 310 4.17 10.59 7.40
CA ASN A 310 2.76 10.96 7.62
C ASN A 310 1.89 9.69 7.68
N PHE A 311 0.84 9.71 8.51
CA PHE A 311 -0.11 8.61 8.64
C PHE A 311 -1.54 9.14 8.43
N PHE A 312 -2.32 8.43 7.63
CA PHE A 312 -3.71 8.72 7.33
C PHE A 312 -4.52 7.46 7.64
N GLY A 313 -5.54 7.56 8.49
CA GLY A 313 -6.47 6.45 8.71
C GLY A 313 -7.28 6.20 7.46
N GLY A 314 -7.97 7.24 6.98
CA GLY A 314 -8.57 7.28 5.65
C GLY A 314 -7.59 7.43 4.47
N GLY A 315 -8.13 7.91 3.34
CA GLY A 315 -7.35 8.18 2.13
C GLY A 315 -6.44 9.42 2.21
N GLY A 316 -5.49 9.53 1.30
CA GLY A 316 -4.46 10.58 1.32
C GLY A 316 -4.92 11.99 0.94
N TRP A 317 -6.09 12.16 0.30
CA TRP A 317 -6.50 13.46 -0.24
C TRP A 317 -8.01 13.77 -0.18
N GLY A 318 -8.32 15.07 -0.24
CA GLY A 318 -9.70 15.55 -0.39
C GLY A 318 -10.61 15.13 0.76
N ASN A 319 -11.79 14.59 0.40
CA ASN A 319 -12.75 14.13 1.42
C ASN A 319 -12.38 12.78 2.02
N ALA A 320 -11.53 11.97 1.36
CA ALA A 320 -11.17 10.64 1.82
C ALA A 320 -10.30 10.68 3.09
N VAL A 321 -9.52 11.75 3.30
CA VAL A 321 -8.75 11.98 4.55
C VAL A 321 -9.58 11.82 5.81
N TRP A 322 -10.86 12.19 5.74
CA TRP A 322 -11.80 12.14 6.87
C TRP A 322 -13.01 11.25 6.56
N GLY A 323 -12.92 10.47 5.48
CA GLY A 323 -14.01 9.69 4.92
C GLY A 323 -14.17 8.33 5.58
N ASP A 324 -13.12 7.88 6.29
CA ASP A 324 -13.19 6.69 7.11
C ASP A 324 -13.91 6.96 8.45
N ASP A 325 -14.73 5.97 8.82
CA ASP A 325 -15.57 5.90 10.01
C ASP A 325 -15.11 4.79 10.97
N GLY A 326 -14.02 4.09 10.64
CA GLY A 326 -13.39 3.05 11.44
C GLY A 326 -12.66 3.58 12.67
N ALA A 327 -12.08 2.66 13.45
CA ALA A 327 -11.36 2.94 14.68
C ALA A 327 -9.86 2.68 14.51
N ASP A 328 -9.20 3.57 13.78
CA ASP A 328 -7.81 3.39 13.38
C ASP A 328 -6.83 3.57 14.54
N ARG A 329 -5.73 2.81 14.48
CA ARG A 329 -4.70 2.81 15.51
C ARG A 329 -3.29 2.96 14.97
N LEU A 330 -2.61 4.01 15.43
CA LEU A 330 -1.16 4.14 15.31
C LEU A 330 -0.47 3.51 16.53
N VAL A 331 0.35 2.49 16.30
CA VAL A 331 1.17 1.83 17.32
C VAL A 331 2.63 2.26 17.16
N LEU A 332 3.12 3.06 18.10
CA LEU A 332 4.55 3.36 18.20
C LEU A 332 5.20 2.33 19.12
N VAL A 333 6.05 1.46 18.57
CA VAL A 333 6.81 0.49 19.35
C VAL A 333 8.01 1.18 20.00
N VAL A 334 7.74 1.80 21.14
CA VAL A 334 8.68 2.52 22.00
C VAL A 334 8.57 1.99 23.44
N PRO A 335 9.48 2.31 24.37
CA PRO A 335 9.36 1.91 25.75
C PRO A 335 8.01 2.32 26.35
N SER A 336 7.34 1.42 27.07
CA SER A 336 6.06 1.71 27.73
C SER A 336 6.13 2.81 28.80
N THR A 337 7.33 3.14 29.25
CA THR A 337 7.60 4.27 30.16
C THR A 337 7.56 5.63 29.46
N THR A 338 7.44 5.67 28.13
CA THR A 338 7.35 6.90 27.34
C THR A 338 6.14 7.72 27.78
N THR A 339 6.36 9.00 28.04
CA THR A 339 5.30 9.90 28.52
C THR A 339 4.74 10.76 27.40
N ILE A 340 3.43 11.02 27.42
CA ILE A 340 2.83 12.01 26.53
C ILE A 340 3.03 13.43 27.08
N VAL A 341 3.39 14.36 26.20
CA VAL A 341 3.37 15.80 26.43
C VAL A 341 2.50 16.47 25.36
N THR A 342 2.00 17.68 25.64
CA THR A 342 1.09 18.40 24.72
C THR A 342 1.63 19.76 24.29
N GLN A 343 2.87 20.08 24.64
CA GLN A 343 3.53 21.34 24.30
C GLN A 343 5.03 21.11 24.06
N PRO A 344 5.64 21.78 23.05
CA PRO A 344 7.07 21.72 22.81
C PRO A 344 7.88 22.51 23.86
N PRO A 345 9.18 22.22 24.02
CA PRO A 345 9.93 21.18 23.31
C PRO A 345 9.67 19.78 23.88
N THR A 346 9.80 18.75 23.04
CA THR A 346 9.67 17.34 23.46
C THR A 346 10.90 16.89 24.25
N PRO A 347 10.75 16.51 25.53
CA PRO A 347 11.86 15.96 26.31
C PRO A 347 12.23 14.54 25.85
N THR A 348 13.41 14.06 26.20
CA THR A 348 13.80 12.67 25.93
C THR A 348 12.88 11.70 26.67
N GLY A 349 12.54 10.57 26.03
CA GLY A 349 11.61 9.57 26.56
C GLY A 349 10.15 10.03 26.54
N ALA A 350 9.80 10.93 25.62
CA ALA A 350 8.45 11.47 25.50
C ALA A 350 7.95 11.51 24.05
N VAL A 351 6.63 11.53 23.92
CA VAL A 351 5.89 11.78 22.68
C VAL A 351 5.08 13.06 22.86
N LEU A 352 5.29 14.05 22.01
CA LEU A 352 4.38 15.18 21.87
C LEU A 352 3.17 14.75 21.05
N VAL A 353 1.97 15.13 21.49
CA VAL A 353 0.75 15.06 20.69
C VAL A 353 0.00 16.38 20.81
N MET A 354 -0.31 17.01 19.68
CA MET A 354 -1.07 18.27 19.63
C MET A 354 -1.79 18.45 18.30
N GLY A 355 -3.00 19.03 18.30
CA GLY A 355 -3.71 19.36 17.06
C GLY A 355 -3.12 20.58 16.34
N THR A 356 -3.29 20.64 15.01
CA THR A 356 -2.97 21.82 14.19
C THR A 356 -4.18 22.71 13.95
N ASP A 357 -3.95 23.86 13.30
CA ASP A 357 -5.02 24.74 12.82
C ASP A 357 -5.60 24.29 11.45
N GLY A 358 -5.07 23.21 10.86
CA GLY A 358 -5.57 22.58 9.63
C GLY A 358 -5.23 23.34 8.35
N GLN A 359 -3.97 23.77 8.17
CA GLN A 359 -3.54 24.37 6.91
C GLN A 359 -3.26 23.29 5.87
N LEU A 360 -3.80 23.44 4.65
CA LEU A 360 -3.45 22.56 3.55
C LEU A 360 -1.99 22.79 3.15
N VAL A 361 -1.17 21.76 3.30
CA VAL A 361 0.17 21.65 2.75
C VAL A 361 0.18 20.43 1.86
N ASP A 362 0.16 20.65 0.56
CA ASP A 362 0.28 19.61 -0.46
C ASP A 362 1.67 18.95 -0.38
N ASP A 363 1.77 17.64 -0.63
CA ASP A 363 3.04 16.94 -0.73
C ASP A 363 3.60 17.07 -2.16
N PRO A 364 4.60 17.94 -2.41
CA PRO A 364 5.00 18.28 -3.78
C PRO A 364 5.43 17.10 -4.67
N PRO A 365 6.09 16.04 -4.17
CA PRO A 365 6.42 14.85 -4.95
C PRO A 365 5.20 14.16 -5.57
N THR A 366 4.04 14.22 -4.92
CA THR A 366 2.86 13.44 -5.34
C THR A 366 1.66 14.27 -5.76
N ALA A 367 1.75 15.60 -5.69
CA ALA A 367 0.71 16.55 -6.09
C ALA A 367 0.13 16.38 -7.50
N GLY A 368 0.84 15.69 -8.40
CA GLY A 368 0.43 15.43 -9.78
C GLY A 368 -0.16 14.04 -10.03
N ASP A 369 -0.12 13.16 -9.04
CA ASP A 369 -0.51 11.76 -9.18
C ASP A 369 -1.82 11.50 -8.42
N PRO A 370 -2.97 11.36 -9.10
CA PRO A 370 -4.26 11.18 -8.42
C PRO A 370 -4.38 9.86 -7.66
N TYR A 371 -3.47 8.91 -7.91
CA TYR A 371 -3.44 7.61 -7.24
C TYR A 371 -2.40 7.57 -6.12
N ALA A 372 -1.62 8.63 -5.93
CA ALA A 372 -0.66 8.76 -4.86
C ALA A 372 -0.71 10.18 -4.24
N HIS A 373 -1.81 10.92 -4.38
CA HIS A 373 -1.86 12.33 -3.96
C HIS A 373 -2.02 12.40 -2.43
N TYR A 374 -1.13 13.13 -1.76
CA TYR A 374 -1.12 13.28 -0.30
C TYR A 374 -1.05 14.75 0.16
N CYS A 375 -1.65 15.05 1.32
CA CYS A 375 -1.37 16.27 2.09
C CYS A 375 -0.39 15.99 3.22
N VAL A 376 0.63 16.83 3.41
CA VAL A 376 1.50 16.81 4.60
C VAL A 376 0.75 17.32 5.83
N GLU A 377 0.03 18.43 5.68
CA GLU A 377 -0.96 18.89 6.66
C GLU A 377 -2.27 19.06 5.89
N CYS A 378 -3.34 18.44 6.37
CA CYS A 378 -4.62 18.41 5.66
C CYS A 378 -5.56 19.50 6.17
N GLU A 379 -6.49 19.93 5.30
CA GLU A 379 -7.56 20.85 5.72
C GLU A 379 -8.42 20.18 6.80
N ALA A 380 -8.86 20.97 7.77
CA ALA A 380 -9.81 20.50 8.77
C ALA A 380 -11.09 20.00 8.10
N SER A 381 -11.66 18.92 8.65
CA SER A 381 -12.90 18.36 8.13
C SER A 381 -14.08 19.32 8.31
N THR A 382 -15.19 19.06 7.61
CA THR A 382 -16.43 19.83 7.80
C THR A 382 -17.04 19.70 9.21
N THR A 383 -16.65 18.65 9.95
CA THR A 383 -17.02 18.43 11.36
C THR A 383 -16.00 19.01 12.34
N GLY A 384 -14.88 19.55 11.84
CA GLY A 384 -13.84 20.17 12.64
C GLY A 384 -12.75 19.23 13.13
N ARG A 385 -12.66 18.00 12.58
CA ARG A 385 -11.50 17.10 12.78
C ARG A 385 -10.25 17.79 12.23
N LYS A 386 -9.11 17.60 12.89
CA LYS A 386 -7.85 18.29 12.57
C LYS A 386 -6.73 17.28 12.42
N THR A 387 -5.75 17.66 11.61
CA THR A 387 -4.45 17.00 11.60
C THR A 387 -3.82 17.11 12.99
N MET A 388 -3.24 16.00 13.46
CA MET A 388 -2.51 15.89 14.72
C MET A 388 -1.01 15.88 14.42
N ILE A 389 -0.24 16.71 15.12
CA ILE A 389 1.22 16.63 15.14
C ILE A 389 1.63 15.66 16.23
N ILE A 390 2.52 14.74 15.86
CA ILE A 390 3.23 13.86 16.78
C ILE A 390 4.74 14.09 16.64
N GLU A 391 5.46 14.03 17.75
CA GLU A 391 6.92 14.05 17.78
C GLU A 391 7.42 13.10 18.86
N TYR A 392 8.27 12.14 18.50
CA TYR A 392 8.90 11.25 19.47
C TYR A 392 10.38 11.57 19.61
N ARG A 393 10.84 11.54 20.87
CA ARG A 393 12.25 11.58 21.22
C ARG A 393 12.57 10.43 22.16
N SER A 394 13.46 9.55 21.72
CA SER A 394 13.96 8.42 22.49
C SER A 394 14.57 8.84 23.84
N ALA A 395 14.56 7.91 24.80
CA ALA A 395 15.05 8.15 26.15
C ALA A 395 16.57 8.40 26.21
N ASP A 396 17.32 7.78 25.30
CA ASP A 396 18.77 7.92 25.17
C ASP A 396 19.18 8.96 24.12
N ASP A 397 18.21 9.66 23.52
CA ASP A 397 18.42 10.70 22.50
C ASP A 397 19.06 10.18 21.20
N SER A 398 18.95 8.87 20.93
CA SER A 398 19.44 8.24 19.70
C SER A 398 18.52 8.43 18.50
N VAL A 399 17.20 8.47 18.76
CA VAL A 399 16.14 8.71 17.77
C VAL A 399 15.32 9.96 18.12
N PHE A 400 15.08 10.79 17.11
CA PHE A 400 14.24 11.96 17.11
C PHE A 400 13.50 12.08 15.77
N THR A 401 12.18 11.93 15.80
CA THR A 401 11.36 11.85 14.58
C THR A 401 11.21 13.20 13.87
N GLY A 402 11.28 14.30 14.62
CA GLY A 402 10.67 15.56 14.23
C GLY A 402 9.15 15.48 14.22
N TYR A 403 8.52 16.55 13.75
CA TYR A 403 7.07 16.58 13.57
C TYR A 403 6.68 15.67 12.41
N PHE A 404 5.76 14.78 12.69
CA PHE A 404 5.00 14.04 11.70
C PHE A 404 3.51 14.26 11.93
N PHE A 405 2.74 14.04 10.88
CA PHE A 405 1.32 14.37 10.88
C PHE A 405 0.47 13.10 10.82
N VAL A 406 -0.65 13.15 11.52
CA VAL A 406 -1.60 12.05 11.63
C VAL A 406 -3.01 12.61 11.41
N THR A 407 -3.80 11.96 10.56
CA THR A 407 -5.21 12.29 10.32
C THR A 407 -6.07 11.04 10.43
N ALA A 408 -7.30 11.20 10.91
CA ALA A 408 -8.27 10.11 11.05
C ALA A 408 -7.74 8.89 11.81
N PHE A 409 -6.93 9.10 12.85
CA PHE A 409 -6.63 8.04 13.82
C PHE A 409 -7.33 8.33 15.13
N GLU A 410 -8.13 7.39 15.59
CA GLU A 410 -8.86 7.47 16.86
C GLU A 410 -7.97 7.05 18.02
N GLN A 411 -6.91 6.28 17.78
CA GLN A 411 -6.08 5.71 18.83
C GLN A 411 -4.58 5.82 18.59
N LEU A 412 -3.86 6.15 19.66
CA LEU A 412 -2.40 6.04 19.75
C LEU A 412 -2.04 4.97 20.79
N GLN A 413 -1.23 4.00 20.42
CA GLN A 413 -0.65 3.04 21.34
C GLN A 413 0.86 3.26 21.48
N LEU A 414 1.33 3.26 22.73
CA LEU A 414 2.75 3.32 23.07
C LEU A 414 3.23 1.97 23.60
N GLY A 415 4.12 1.34 22.85
CA GLY A 415 4.70 0.03 23.14
C GLY A 415 3.83 -1.15 22.74
N VAL A 416 4.35 -2.34 23.00
CA VAL A 416 3.70 -3.65 22.80
C VAL A 416 3.87 -4.50 24.07
N GLY A 417 3.13 -5.58 24.20
CA GLY A 417 3.14 -6.44 25.38
C GLY A 417 2.28 -5.93 26.54
N ALA A 418 2.39 -6.63 27.66
CA ALA A 418 1.63 -6.38 28.90
C ALA A 418 1.84 -5.00 29.56
N GLY A 419 2.73 -4.16 29.02
CA GLY A 419 2.97 -2.80 29.48
C GLY A 419 2.53 -1.72 28.49
N ALA A 420 2.00 -2.08 27.32
CA ALA A 420 1.53 -1.12 26.34
C ALA A 420 0.39 -0.26 26.88
N ARG A 421 0.35 1.00 26.46
CA ARG A 421 -0.67 1.97 26.89
C ARG A 421 -1.36 2.52 25.65
N VAL A 422 -2.69 2.54 25.67
CA VAL A 422 -3.52 3.03 24.57
C VAL A 422 -4.17 4.34 24.99
N TYR A 423 -4.24 5.29 24.06
CA TYR A 423 -4.80 6.61 24.25
C TYR A 423 -5.83 6.88 23.16
N ASP A 424 -6.99 7.38 23.53
CA ASP A 424 -7.96 7.91 22.58
C ASP A 424 -7.50 9.30 22.13
N ILE A 425 -7.56 9.54 20.82
CA ILE A 425 -7.29 10.83 20.18
C ILE A 425 -8.63 11.53 19.94
N ASP A 426 -8.76 12.75 20.49
CA ASP A 426 -9.83 13.68 20.15
C ASP A 426 -9.26 14.69 19.15
N ASP A 427 -9.38 14.36 17.87
CA ASP A 427 -8.86 15.13 16.74
C ASP A 427 -9.63 16.44 16.49
N VAL A 428 -10.83 16.59 17.06
CA VAL A 428 -11.60 17.84 17.05
C VAL A 428 -11.04 18.81 18.11
N ALA A 429 -10.86 18.32 19.33
CA ALA A 429 -10.29 19.09 20.43
C ALA A 429 -8.76 19.28 20.27
N GLY A 430 -8.10 18.41 19.52
CA GLY A 430 -6.65 18.35 19.40
C GLY A 430 -5.99 17.84 20.68
N SER A 431 -6.57 16.83 21.32
CA SER A 431 -6.13 16.31 22.62
C SER A 431 -6.09 14.79 22.67
N VAL A 432 -5.43 14.23 23.68
CA VAL A 432 -5.34 12.77 23.90
C VAL A 432 -5.62 12.43 25.36
N ALA A 433 -6.24 11.28 25.59
CA ALA A 433 -6.55 10.76 26.91
C ALA A 433 -6.25 9.26 26.99
N GLU A 434 -5.67 8.81 28.10
CA GLU A 434 -5.39 7.38 28.30
C GLU A 434 -6.69 6.57 28.41
N ASN A 435 -6.76 5.46 27.68
CA ASN A 435 -7.88 4.54 27.67
C ASN A 435 -7.47 3.21 28.33
N ASP A 436 -7.65 3.13 29.64
CA ASP A 436 -7.34 1.94 30.45
C ASP A 436 -8.24 0.72 30.13
N GLN A 437 -9.25 0.88 29.26
CA GLN A 437 -10.17 -0.20 28.86
C GLN A 437 -9.83 -0.76 27.47
N ALA A 438 -9.02 -0.06 26.68
CA ALA A 438 -8.59 -0.53 25.37
C ALA A 438 -7.62 -1.70 25.50
N THR A 439 -7.75 -2.68 24.60
CA THR A 439 -6.84 -3.81 24.52
C THR A 439 -5.66 -3.42 23.65
N ALA A 440 -4.44 -3.60 24.15
CA ALA A 440 -3.24 -3.36 23.34
C ALA A 440 -3.19 -4.32 22.15
N PHE A 441 -2.85 -3.77 20.99
CA PHE A 441 -2.58 -4.52 19.76
C PHE A 441 -1.18 -5.14 19.85
N GLU A 442 -1.07 -6.42 19.51
CA GLU A 442 0.21 -7.12 19.39
C GLU A 442 0.47 -7.38 17.91
N PRO A 443 1.50 -6.76 17.30
CA PRO A 443 1.78 -6.99 15.89
C PRO A 443 2.13 -8.45 15.62
N PRO A 444 1.53 -9.07 14.60
CA PRO A 444 1.96 -10.38 14.12
C PRO A 444 3.38 -10.30 13.57
N VAL A 445 4.02 -11.45 13.42
CA VAL A 445 5.33 -11.59 12.80
C VAL A 445 5.19 -12.55 11.62
N PRO A 446 5.63 -12.17 10.40
CA PRO A 446 5.63 -13.08 9.27
C PRO A 446 6.35 -14.39 9.58
N PRO A 447 5.78 -15.55 9.21
CA PRO A 447 6.49 -16.81 9.27
C PRO A 447 7.84 -16.72 8.55
N ALA A 448 8.90 -17.24 9.16
CA ALA A 448 10.24 -17.19 8.58
C ALA A 448 10.33 -17.78 7.16
N SER A 449 9.43 -18.71 6.82
CA SER A 449 9.33 -19.33 5.50
C SER A 449 9.01 -18.37 4.36
N TYR A 450 8.48 -17.17 4.65
CA TYR A 450 8.31 -16.13 3.64
C TYR A 450 9.62 -15.44 3.27
N CYS A 451 10.71 -15.67 4.01
CA CYS A 451 11.99 -15.00 3.85
C CYS A 451 13.17 -15.99 3.73
N ASP A 452 12.90 -17.29 3.50
CA ASP A 452 13.87 -18.39 3.56
C ASP A 452 14.32 -18.91 2.17
#